data_AF-A0A151UAY8-F1
#
_entry.id   AF-A0A151UAY8-F1
#
_cell.length_a   1.000
_cell.length_b   1.000
_cell.length_c   1.000
_cell.angle_alpha   90.00
_cell.angle_beta   90.00
_cell.angle_gamma   90.00
#
_symmetry.space_group_name_H-M   'P 1'
#
loop_
_entity.id
_entity.type
_entity.pdbx_description
1 polymer ?
#
loop_
_entity_poly.entity_id
_entity_poly.type
_entity_poly.pdbx_seq_one_letter_code
_entity_poly.pdbx_strand_id
1 'polypeptide(L)'
;MVHNGIEYGDMQLIAEAYDVLKSVGKLSNEELQSVFSEWNKGELLSFLIEITADIFGIKDDKADGYLVDKVLDKTGMKGTGKWTVQQAAELSVAAPTIEASLDARFLSGLKEERVEAAKVFKSGGFEFAKEIIDRQSAWRRVVCLAINSGISTPGMSASLAYFDTYRRERLPANLVQAQRDYFGAHTYERVDIEGSYHTEWFKLAKGSKI
;
A
#
# COMPACT_ATOMS: atom_id res chain seq x y z
N MET A 1 12.37 -10.76 13.35
CA MET A 1 12.49 -10.31 11.93
C MET A 1 11.20 -9.65 11.47
N VAL A 2 10.06 -10.38 11.43
CA VAL A 2 8.75 -9.84 10.99
C VAL A 2 8.28 -8.64 11.83
N HIS A 3 8.45 -8.68 13.15
CA HIS A 3 8.15 -7.56 14.05
C HIS A 3 8.76 -6.23 13.55
N ASN A 4 10.03 -6.23 13.16
CA ASN A 4 10.71 -5.01 12.70
C ASN A 4 10.16 -4.53 11.34
N GLY A 5 9.65 -5.43 10.51
CA GLY A 5 9.00 -5.06 9.25
C GLY A 5 7.65 -4.38 9.48
N ILE A 6 6.85 -4.90 10.43
CA ILE A 6 5.60 -4.27 10.86
C ILE A 6 5.87 -2.89 11.45
N GLU A 7 6.87 -2.79 12.34
CA GLU A 7 7.31 -1.53 12.95
C GLU A 7 7.65 -0.46 11.88
N TYR A 8 8.35 -0.86 10.80
CA TYR A 8 8.69 0.07 9.72
C TYR A 8 7.45 0.53 8.95
N GLY A 9 6.48 -0.36 8.73
CA GLY A 9 5.21 -0.02 8.12
C GLY A 9 4.42 0.98 8.97
N ASP A 10 4.29 0.71 10.27
CA ASP A 10 3.55 1.59 11.20
C ASP A 10 4.20 2.97 11.29
N MET A 11 5.53 3.04 11.45
CA MET A 11 6.27 4.30 11.46
C MET A 11 6.08 5.10 10.17
N GLN A 12 6.09 4.42 9.02
CA GLN A 12 5.89 5.06 7.72
C GLN A 12 4.45 5.59 7.55
N LEU A 13 3.43 4.82 7.96
CA LEU A 13 2.03 5.25 7.93
C LEU A 13 1.78 6.46 8.84
N ILE A 14 2.41 6.46 10.03
CA ILE A 14 2.37 7.60 10.97
C ILE A 14 3.05 8.83 10.35
N ALA A 15 4.21 8.66 9.73
CA ALA A 15 4.93 9.75 9.06
C ALA A 15 4.13 10.34 7.88
N GLU A 16 3.45 9.50 7.09
CA GLU A 16 2.57 9.94 6.01
C GLU A 16 1.35 10.71 6.53
N ALA A 17 0.74 10.24 7.63
CA ALA A 17 -0.36 10.97 8.27
C ALA A 17 0.10 12.34 8.78
N TYR A 18 1.28 12.40 9.41
CA TYR A 18 1.93 13.65 9.81
C TYR A 18 2.13 14.60 8.63
N ASP A 19 2.73 14.13 7.52
CA ASP A 19 3.03 15.00 6.37
C ASP A 19 1.74 15.53 5.71
N VAL A 20 0.70 14.70 5.60
CA VAL A 20 -0.61 15.18 5.11
C VAL A 20 -1.19 16.26 6.02
N LEU A 21 -1.18 16.05 7.34
CA LEU A 21 -1.70 17.03 8.30
C LEU A 21 -0.88 18.32 8.32
N LYS A 22 0.45 18.23 8.23
CA LYS A 22 1.36 19.38 8.23
C LYS A 22 1.33 20.13 6.91
N SER A 23 1.49 19.43 5.79
CA SER A 23 1.67 20.03 4.46
C SER A 23 0.35 20.41 3.81
N VAL A 24 -0.71 19.63 3.98
CA VAL A 24 -2.04 19.93 3.42
C VAL A 24 -2.93 20.60 4.46
N GLY A 25 -2.99 20.03 5.67
CA GLY A 25 -3.82 20.56 6.76
C GLY A 25 -3.27 21.85 7.40
N LYS A 26 -1.97 22.16 7.20
CA LYS A 26 -1.28 23.32 7.77
C LYS A 26 -1.25 23.35 9.30
N LEU A 27 -1.32 22.19 9.95
CA LEU A 27 -1.32 22.10 11.40
C LEU A 27 0.03 22.55 12.00
N SER A 28 -0.04 23.27 13.13
CA SER A 28 1.12 23.54 13.98
C SER A 28 1.56 22.27 14.74
N ASN A 29 2.73 22.30 15.39
CA ASN A 29 3.19 21.14 16.15
C ASN A 29 2.35 20.94 17.42
N GLU A 30 1.83 22.01 18.00
CA GLU A 30 0.86 21.95 19.10
C GLU A 30 -0.46 21.29 18.67
N GLU A 31 -0.95 21.61 17.46
CA GLU A 31 -2.15 20.98 16.90
C GLU A 31 -1.90 19.51 16.56
N LEU A 32 -0.75 19.19 15.97
CA LEU A 32 -0.33 17.80 15.70
C LEU A 32 -0.22 17.00 17.00
N GLN A 33 0.42 17.53 18.03
CA GLN A 33 0.51 16.91 19.36
C GLN A 33 -0.90 16.60 19.90
N SER A 34 -1.83 17.55 19.78
CA SER A 34 -3.21 17.40 20.25
C SER A 34 -3.95 16.30 19.48
N VAL A 35 -3.81 16.26 18.16
CA VAL A 35 -4.42 15.22 17.30
C VAL A 35 -3.90 13.83 17.65
N PHE A 36 -2.58 13.65 17.72
CA PHE A 36 -1.98 12.34 18.02
C PHE A 36 -2.26 11.90 19.46
N SER A 37 -2.29 12.84 20.41
CA SER A 37 -2.72 12.57 21.80
C SER A 37 -4.16 12.09 21.88
N GLU A 38 -5.05 12.61 21.04
CA GLU A 38 -6.45 12.18 20.99
C GLU A 38 -6.59 10.81 20.30
N TRP A 39 -5.87 10.59 19.20
CA TRP A 39 -5.81 9.28 18.55
C TRP A 39 -5.33 8.18 19.49
N ASN A 40 -4.37 8.49 20.37
CA ASN A 40 -3.86 7.53 21.35
C ASN A 40 -4.87 7.13 22.43
N LYS A 41 -6.00 7.84 22.57
CA LYS A 41 -7.07 7.45 23.50
C LYS A 41 -8.13 6.55 22.86
N GLY A 42 -8.07 6.39 21.53
CA GLY A 42 -9.03 5.63 20.75
C GLY A 42 -8.45 4.32 20.20
N GLU A 43 -8.94 3.92 19.03
CA GLU A 43 -8.56 2.67 18.36
C GLU A 43 -7.08 2.63 17.92
N LEU A 44 -6.41 3.77 17.84
CA LEU A 44 -4.98 3.88 17.50
C LEU A 44 -4.06 3.88 18.72
N LEU A 45 -4.60 3.61 19.92
CA LEU A 45 -3.82 3.46 21.15
C LEU A 45 -2.63 2.52 20.92
N SER A 46 -1.43 3.10 20.90
CA SER A 46 -0.20 2.36 20.63
C SER A 46 1.02 3.15 21.07
N PHE A 47 2.09 2.45 21.40
CA PHE A 47 3.35 3.07 21.80
C PHE A 47 3.90 4.03 20.75
N LEU A 48 3.80 3.70 19.45
CA LEU A 48 4.30 4.57 18.38
C LEU A 48 3.49 5.87 18.25
N ILE A 49 2.17 5.83 18.45
CA ILE A 49 1.33 7.04 18.44
C ILE A 49 1.62 7.90 19.67
N GLU A 50 1.79 7.29 20.84
CA GLU A 50 2.18 7.96 22.10
C GLU A 50 3.47 8.77 21.93
N ILE A 51 4.56 8.11 21.54
CA ILE A 51 5.85 8.79 21.39
C ILE A 51 5.83 9.84 20.27
N THR A 52 4.99 9.64 19.24
CA THR A 52 4.83 10.63 18.16
C THR A 52 4.16 11.90 18.68
N ALA A 53 3.14 11.78 19.53
CA ALA A 53 2.51 12.93 20.18
C ALA A 53 3.53 13.69 21.05
N ASP A 54 4.34 12.96 21.83
CA ASP A 54 5.39 13.57 22.66
C ASP A 54 6.42 14.32 21.82
N ILE A 55 6.90 13.72 20.71
CA ILE A 55 7.88 14.33 19.80
C ILE A 55 7.43 15.71 19.31
N PHE A 56 6.15 15.89 18.96
CA PHE A 56 5.63 17.18 18.52
C PHE A 56 5.64 18.25 19.62
N GLY A 57 5.65 17.85 20.90
CA GLY A 57 5.71 18.77 22.03
C GLY A 57 7.13 19.25 22.41
N ILE A 58 8.18 18.60 21.90
CA ILE A 58 9.56 18.87 22.32
C ILE A 58 10.10 20.14 21.65
N LYS A 59 10.35 21.17 22.45
CA LYS A 59 11.06 22.39 22.02
C LYS A 59 12.55 22.10 21.82
N ASP A 60 13.15 22.78 20.85
CA ASP A 60 14.60 22.67 20.62
C ASP A 60 15.37 23.40 21.74
N ASP A 61 16.48 22.81 22.19
CA ASP A 61 17.30 23.36 23.28
C ASP A 61 18.42 24.29 22.77
N LYS A 62 18.61 24.36 21.45
CA LYS A 62 19.71 25.08 20.79
C LYS A 62 19.25 26.26 19.93
N ALA A 63 18.00 26.27 19.49
CA ALA A 63 17.41 27.32 18.67
C ALA A 63 15.90 27.45 18.92
N ASP A 64 15.30 28.52 18.40
CA ASP A 64 13.86 28.69 18.48
C ASP A 64 13.12 27.66 17.62
N GLY A 65 11.97 27.20 18.16
CA GLY A 65 11.05 26.28 17.50
C GLY A 65 10.99 24.92 18.18
N TYR A 66 10.63 23.90 17.39
CA TYR A 66 10.47 22.53 17.84
C TYR A 66 11.63 21.66 17.35
N LEU A 67 12.03 20.69 18.18
CA LEU A 67 13.16 19.83 17.89
C LEU A 67 12.94 19.02 16.61
N VAL A 68 11.72 18.48 16.41
CA VAL A 68 11.38 17.68 15.22
C VAL A 68 11.60 18.43 13.90
N ASP A 69 11.38 19.75 13.88
CA ASP A 69 11.59 20.59 12.69
C ASP A 69 13.08 20.85 12.41
N LYS A 70 13.97 20.56 13.39
CA LYS A 70 15.42 20.66 13.26
C LYS A 70 16.08 19.31 12.97
N VAL A 71 15.32 18.20 13.08
CA VAL A 71 15.83 16.86 12.76
C VAL A 71 16.01 16.75 11.26
N LEU A 72 17.20 16.33 10.83
CA LEU A 72 17.47 16.04 9.43
C LEU A 72 16.57 14.87 8.96
N ASP A 73 15.89 15.06 7.84
CA ASP A 73 14.96 14.14 7.18
C ASP A 73 15.68 12.97 6.47
N LYS A 74 16.63 12.35 7.19
CA LYS A 74 17.43 11.23 6.71
C LYS A 74 17.42 10.10 7.72
N THR A 75 16.72 9.03 7.38
CA THR A 75 16.63 7.84 8.21
C THR A 75 17.86 6.93 8.00
N GLY A 76 18.43 6.43 9.11
CA GLY A 76 19.44 5.38 9.09
C GLY A 76 18.79 4.00 9.16
N MET A 77 19.42 2.99 8.56
CA MET A 77 18.92 1.61 8.58
C MET A 77 20.03 0.66 9.06
N LYS A 78 19.83 -0.02 10.21
CA LYS A 78 20.80 -0.94 10.83
C LYS A 78 20.93 -2.30 10.11
N GLY A 79 20.54 -2.38 8.85
CA GLY A 79 20.66 -3.59 8.02
C GLY A 79 19.53 -4.62 8.14
N THR A 80 18.86 -4.73 9.29
CA THR A 80 17.83 -5.78 9.51
C THR A 80 16.53 -5.58 8.72
N GLY A 81 16.05 -4.34 8.54
CA GLY A 81 14.98 -4.04 7.57
C GLY A 81 15.50 -3.95 6.13
N LYS A 82 16.82 -3.71 5.98
CA LYS A 82 17.51 -3.66 4.68
C LYS A 82 17.55 -5.05 4.03
N TRP A 83 17.64 -6.15 4.77
CA TRP A 83 17.65 -7.53 4.21
C TRP A 83 16.34 -7.96 3.54
N THR A 84 15.19 -7.45 3.99
CA THR A 84 13.87 -7.73 3.37
C THR A 84 13.71 -7.01 2.04
N VAL A 85 14.17 -5.76 1.96
CA VAL A 85 14.12 -4.94 0.74
C VAL A 85 15.33 -5.23 -0.19
N GLN A 86 16.48 -5.65 0.33
CA GLN A 86 17.65 -6.04 -0.48
C GLN A 86 17.43 -7.35 -1.25
N GLN A 87 16.67 -8.31 -0.72
CA GLN A 87 16.18 -9.44 -1.52
C GLN A 87 15.20 -9.00 -2.61
N ALA A 88 14.28 -8.09 -2.30
CA ALA A 88 13.45 -7.48 -3.33
C ALA A 88 14.31 -6.75 -4.38
N ALA A 89 15.46 -6.17 -3.99
CA ALA A 89 16.31 -5.31 -4.80
C ALA A 89 17.32 -6.00 -5.69
N GLU A 90 17.90 -7.11 -5.26
CA GLU A 90 18.72 -7.97 -6.14
C GLU A 90 17.83 -8.74 -7.14
N LEU A 91 16.51 -8.79 -6.87
CA LEU A 91 15.41 -9.08 -7.80
C LEU A 91 14.84 -7.82 -8.50
N SER A 92 15.49 -6.66 -8.34
CA SER A 92 15.20 -5.29 -8.86
C SER A 92 14.13 -4.42 -8.15
N VAL A 93 14.57 -3.60 -7.20
CA VAL A 93 13.91 -2.51 -6.42
C VAL A 93 14.56 -1.17 -6.78
N ALA A 94 14.06 0.03 -6.49
CA ALA A 94 12.72 0.44 -6.08
C ALA A 94 12.10 1.07 -7.31
N ALA A 95 11.09 0.43 -7.83
CA ALA A 95 10.23 1.05 -8.80
C ALA A 95 8.86 0.83 -8.20
N PRO A 96 8.25 1.80 -7.51
CA PRO A 96 6.91 1.65 -6.95
C PRO A 96 5.94 1.14 -8.02
N THR A 97 6.19 1.45 -9.29
CA THR A 97 5.49 0.88 -10.44
C THR A 97 5.78 -0.62 -10.68
N ILE A 98 7.04 -1.07 -10.60
CA ILE A 98 7.42 -2.49 -10.76
C ILE A 98 7.01 -3.29 -9.52
N GLU A 99 7.23 -2.77 -8.31
CA GLU A 99 6.76 -3.32 -7.05
C GLU A 99 5.24 -3.47 -7.08
N ALA A 100 4.49 -2.41 -7.39
CA ALA A 100 3.04 -2.51 -7.59
C ALA A 100 2.64 -3.49 -8.71
N SER A 101 3.46 -3.61 -9.76
CA SER A 101 3.24 -4.61 -10.82
C SER A 101 3.51 -6.03 -10.36
N LEU A 102 4.48 -6.25 -9.47
CA LEU A 102 4.78 -7.54 -8.85
C LEU A 102 3.71 -7.90 -7.82
N ASP A 103 3.28 -6.95 -6.98
CA ASP A 103 2.15 -7.12 -6.06
C ASP A 103 0.88 -7.51 -6.81
N ALA A 104 0.56 -6.81 -7.91
CA ALA A 104 -0.58 -7.15 -8.75
C ALA A 104 -0.47 -8.58 -9.32
N ARG A 105 0.73 -9.04 -9.68
CA ARG A 105 0.96 -10.41 -10.15
C ARG A 105 0.79 -11.43 -9.02
N PHE A 106 1.44 -11.22 -7.88
CA PHE A 106 1.35 -12.10 -6.72
C PHE A 106 -0.10 -12.23 -6.25
N LEU A 107 -0.81 -11.11 -6.07
CA LEU A 107 -2.22 -11.11 -5.68
C LEU A 107 -3.11 -11.76 -6.74
N SER A 108 -2.81 -11.60 -8.02
CA SER A 108 -3.59 -12.28 -9.07
C SER A 108 -3.50 -13.80 -8.99
N GLY A 109 -2.36 -14.34 -8.57
CA GLY A 109 -2.13 -15.77 -8.37
C GLY A 109 -2.92 -16.37 -7.20
N LEU A 110 -3.29 -15.56 -6.20
CA LEU A 110 -4.12 -15.99 -5.05
C LEU A 110 -5.62 -16.08 -5.42
N LYS A 111 -5.97 -16.76 -6.51
CA LYS A 111 -7.31 -16.72 -7.09
C LYS A 111 -8.39 -17.25 -6.15
N GLU A 112 -8.16 -18.39 -5.52
CA GLU A 112 -9.10 -19.05 -4.62
C GLU A 112 -9.34 -18.17 -3.39
N GLU A 113 -8.27 -17.64 -2.79
CA GLU A 113 -8.35 -16.73 -1.65
C GLU A 113 -9.11 -15.45 -1.99
N ARG A 114 -8.83 -14.81 -3.14
CA ARG A 114 -9.53 -13.59 -3.57
C ARG A 114 -11.03 -13.82 -3.80
N VAL A 115 -11.41 -14.98 -4.34
CA VAL A 115 -12.83 -15.36 -4.52
C VAL A 115 -13.52 -15.44 -3.16
N GLU A 116 -12.87 -16.03 -2.17
CA GLU A 116 -13.43 -16.14 -0.82
C GLU A 116 -13.46 -14.78 -0.10
N ALA A 117 -12.36 -14.03 -0.16
CA ALA A 117 -12.27 -12.68 0.37
C ALA A 117 -13.35 -11.76 -0.21
N ALA A 118 -13.63 -11.85 -1.52
CA ALA A 118 -14.69 -11.08 -2.17
C ALA A 118 -16.08 -11.37 -1.58
N LYS A 119 -16.37 -12.62 -1.17
CA LYS A 119 -17.63 -12.97 -0.49
C LYS A 119 -17.68 -12.37 0.90
N VAL A 120 -16.59 -12.50 1.67
CA VAL A 120 -16.46 -11.97 3.03
C VAL A 120 -16.65 -10.45 3.06
N PHE A 121 -15.96 -9.71 2.19
CA PHE A 121 -16.10 -8.25 2.11
C PHE A 121 -17.47 -7.82 1.57
N LYS A 122 -18.20 -8.70 0.87
CA LYS A 122 -19.58 -8.42 0.45
C LYS A 122 -20.59 -8.67 1.56
N SER A 123 -20.38 -9.69 2.39
CA SER A 123 -21.29 -10.08 3.47
C SER A 123 -21.04 -9.33 4.79
N GLY A 124 -19.88 -8.70 4.95
CA GLY A 124 -19.48 -8.05 6.21
C GLY A 124 -19.23 -9.04 7.35
N GLY A 125 -18.91 -10.31 7.02
CA GLY A 125 -18.94 -11.44 7.94
C GLY A 125 -17.91 -11.46 9.08
N PHE A 126 -16.97 -10.49 9.15
CA PHE A 126 -16.00 -10.37 10.23
C PHE A 126 -15.82 -8.91 10.64
N GLU A 127 -15.53 -8.68 11.93
CA GLU A 127 -15.37 -7.35 12.53
C GLU A 127 -14.33 -6.50 11.78
N PHE A 128 -13.15 -7.07 11.47
CA PHE A 128 -12.13 -6.37 10.69
C PHE A 128 -12.60 -6.02 9.27
N ALA A 129 -13.32 -6.93 8.59
CA ALA A 129 -13.84 -6.67 7.25
C ALA A 129 -14.84 -5.52 7.27
N LYS A 130 -15.69 -5.45 8.31
CA LYS A 130 -16.61 -4.35 8.53
C LYS A 130 -15.87 -3.03 8.76
N GLU A 131 -14.87 -3.01 9.64
CA GLU A 131 -14.07 -1.80 9.89
C GLU A 131 -13.42 -1.24 8.63
N ILE A 132 -12.85 -2.12 7.79
CA ILE A 132 -12.26 -1.72 6.51
C ILE A 132 -13.32 -1.17 5.55
N ILE A 133 -14.50 -1.80 5.47
CA ILE A 133 -15.61 -1.32 4.61
C ILE A 133 -16.09 0.06 5.05
N ASP A 134 -16.21 0.28 6.36
CA ASP A 134 -16.69 1.54 6.94
C ASP A 134 -15.66 2.67 6.75
N ARG A 135 -14.35 2.35 6.81
CA ARG A 135 -13.25 3.34 6.75
C ARG A 135 -12.69 3.58 5.36
N GLN A 136 -12.86 2.67 4.40
CA GLN A 136 -12.24 2.80 3.07
C GLN A 136 -12.60 4.09 2.33
N SER A 137 -13.80 4.65 2.56
CA SER A 137 -14.18 5.93 1.97
C SER A 137 -13.33 7.09 2.49
N ALA A 138 -13.02 7.12 3.79
CA ALA A 138 -12.14 8.13 4.38
C ALA A 138 -10.70 7.94 3.90
N TRP A 139 -10.24 6.69 3.87
CA TRP A 139 -8.91 6.34 3.37
C TRP A 139 -8.69 6.83 1.93
N ARG A 140 -9.64 6.59 1.03
CA ARG A 140 -9.59 7.09 -0.36
C ARG A 140 -9.52 8.61 -0.42
N ARG A 141 -10.30 9.32 0.40
CA ARG A 141 -10.28 10.79 0.43
C ARG A 141 -8.90 11.30 0.82
N VAL A 142 -8.26 10.70 1.82
CA VAL A 142 -6.90 11.09 2.26
C VAL A 142 -5.88 10.85 1.15
N VAL A 143 -5.88 9.66 0.53
CA VAL A 143 -4.95 9.33 -0.57
C VAL A 143 -5.16 10.27 -1.77
N CYS A 144 -6.41 10.50 -2.19
CA CYS A 144 -6.69 11.42 -3.30
C CYS A 144 -6.30 12.87 -2.96
N LEU A 145 -6.56 13.33 -1.73
CA LEU A 145 -6.17 14.66 -1.27
C LEU A 145 -4.65 14.83 -1.31
N ALA A 146 -3.90 13.86 -0.79
CA ALA A 146 -2.44 13.88 -0.80
C ALA A 146 -1.89 13.94 -2.22
N ILE A 147 -2.34 13.04 -3.10
CA ILE A 147 -1.94 13.00 -4.52
C ILE A 147 -2.22 14.35 -5.21
N ASN A 148 -3.43 14.90 -5.04
CA ASN A 148 -3.80 16.18 -5.66
C ASN A 148 -3.01 17.37 -5.09
N SER A 149 -2.46 17.23 -3.88
CA SER A 149 -1.63 18.23 -3.23
C SER A 149 -0.12 18.04 -3.48
N GLY A 150 0.27 17.03 -4.26
CA GLY A 150 1.67 16.70 -4.52
C GLY A 150 2.40 16.07 -3.32
N ILE A 151 1.67 15.53 -2.35
CA ILE A 151 2.21 14.86 -1.18
C ILE A 151 2.22 13.35 -1.41
N SER A 152 3.38 12.72 -1.21
CA SER A 152 3.57 11.29 -1.46
C SER A 152 3.12 10.48 -0.24
N THR A 153 2.21 9.52 -0.46
CA THR A 153 1.74 8.59 0.58
C THR A 153 1.90 7.14 0.12
N PRO A 154 3.16 6.65 -0.04
CA PRO A 154 3.42 5.35 -0.64
C PRO A 154 2.84 4.18 0.17
N GLY A 155 2.96 4.20 1.49
CA GLY A 155 2.38 3.19 2.38
C GLY A 155 0.87 3.15 2.28
N MET A 156 0.21 4.30 2.47
CA MET A 156 -1.26 4.38 2.36
C MET A 156 -1.77 3.98 0.97
N SER A 157 -1.07 4.38 -0.10
CA SER A 157 -1.46 4.07 -1.48
C SER A 157 -1.27 2.59 -1.80
N ALA A 158 -0.14 2.00 -1.40
CA ALA A 158 0.15 0.58 -1.62
C ALA A 158 -0.83 -0.31 -0.85
N SER A 159 -1.10 0.00 0.41
CA SER A 159 -2.10 -0.72 1.20
C SER A 159 -3.50 -0.63 0.57
N LEU A 160 -3.89 0.52 -0.01
CA LEU A 160 -5.19 0.69 -0.67
C LEU A 160 -5.26 -0.14 -1.95
N ALA A 161 -4.19 -0.13 -2.74
CA ALA A 161 -4.07 -0.94 -3.94
C ALA A 161 -4.12 -2.44 -3.62
N TYR A 162 -3.45 -2.88 -2.55
CA TYR A 162 -3.52 -4.26 -2.05
C TYR A 162 -4.96 -4.64 -1.71
N PHE A 163 -5.64 -3.83 -0.89
CA PHE A 163 -7.03 -4.07 -0.50
C PHE A 163 -7.96 -4.18 -1.72
N ASP A 164 -7.88 -3.22 -2.65
CA ASP A 164 -8.71 -3.20 -3.85
C ASP A 164 -8.44 -4.37 -4.81
N THR A 165 -7.19 -4.83 -4.86
CA THR A 165 -6.81 -5.97 -5.69
C THR A 165 -7.28 -7.28 -5.07
N TYR A 166 -7.06 -7.46 -3.76
CA TYR A 166 -7.35 -8.71 -3.06
C TYR A 166 -8.87 -8.98 -2.96
N ARG A 167 -9.69 -7.94 -2.75
CA ARG A 167 -11.14 -8.10 -2.65
C ARG A 167 -11.87 -8.30 -3.99
N ARG A 168 -11.15 -8.32 -5.12
CA ARG A 168 -11.74 -8.46 -6.46
C ARG A 168 -11.61 -9.88 -6.98
N GLU A 169 -12.73 -10.42 -7.44
CA GLU A 169 -12.74 -11.73 -8.10
C GLU A 169 -11.97 -11.74 -9.43
N ARG A 170 -12.14 -10.67 -10.24
CA ARG A 170 -11.54 -10.54 -11.57
C ARG A 170 -10.62 -9.32 -11.64
N LEU A 171 -9.37 -9.60 -12.00
CA LEU A 171 -8.27 -8.66 -12.18
C LEU A 171 -7.87 -8.58 -13.66
N PRO A 172 -7.16 -7.52 -14.09
CA PRO A 172 -6.70 -7.38 -15.48
C PRO A 172 -5.58 -8.36 -15.89
N ALA A 173 -5.19 -9.28 -15.01
CA ALA A 173 -4.15 -10.28 -15.27
C ALA A 173 -4.47 -11.21 -16.45
N ASN A 174 -5.75 -11.32 -16.86
CA ASN A 174 -6.13 -12.02 -18.09
C ASN A 174 -5.48 -11.40 -19.35
N LEU A 175 -5.34 -10.07 -19.40
CA LEU A 175 -4.64 -9.41 -20.50
C LEU A 175 -3.13 -9.69 -20.45
N VAL A 176 -2.55 -9.69 -19.25
CA VAL A 176 -1.13 -10.03 -19.07
C VAL A 176 -0.85 -11.46 -19.52
N GLN A 177 -1.73 -12.41 -19.18
CA GLN A 177 -1.62 -13.80 -19.65
C GLN A 177 -1.74 -13.89 -21.17
N ALA A 178 -2.70 -13.19 -21.78
CA ALA A 178 -2.83 -13.13 -23.23
C ALA A 178 -1.58 -12.54 -23.91
N GLN A 179 -1.02 -11.45 -23.37
CA GLN A 179 0.21 -10.85 -23.88
C GLN A 179 1.38 -11.84 -23.79
N ARG A 180 1.58 -12.49 -22.64
CA ARG A 180 2.63 -13.49 -22.44
C ARG A 180 2.53 -14.66 -23.41
N ASP A 181 1.32 -15.16 -23.65
CA ASP A 181 1.11 -16.21 -24.64
C ASP A 181 1.37 -15.70 -26.07
N TYR A 182 0.96 -14.47 -26.37
CA TYR A 182 1.16 -13.84 -27.67
C TYR A 182 2.64 -13.71 -28.05
N PHE A 183 3.47 -13.12 -27.18
CA PHE A 183 4.88 -12.87 -27.53
C PHE A 183 5.83 -14.03 -27.21
N GLY A 184 5.44 -14.93 -26.29
CA GLY A 184 6.36 -15.91 -25.70
C GLY A 184 5.82 -17.33 -25.59
N ALA A 185 4.62 -17.62 -26.13
CA ALA A 185 3.98 -18.94 -26.06
C ALA A 185 3.93 -19.53 -24.63
N HIS A 186 3.74 -18.66 -23.64
CA HIS A 186 3.74 -19.03 -22.23
C HIS A 186 2.50 -19.80 -21.76
N THR A 187 1.53 -20.04 -22.64
CA THR A 187 0.23 -20.65 -22.35
C THR A 187 -0.62 -19.87 -21.34
N TYR A 188 -1.91 -20.19 -21.24
CA TYR A 188 -2.84 -19.61 -20.27
C TYR A 188 -3.99 -20.58 -19.94
N GLU A 189 -4.64 -20.37 -18.82
CA GLU A 189 -5.84 -21.11 -18.41
C GLU A 189 -7.12 -20.37 -18.80
N ARG A 190 -8.21 -21.12 -18.93
CA ARG A 190 -9.53 -20.59 -19.24
C ARG A 190 -10.47 -20.73 -18.05
N VAL A 191 -11.48 -19.86 -18.01
CA VAL A 191 -12.50 -19.85 -16.93
C VAL A 191 -13.65 -20.81 -17.20
N ASP A 192 -13.79 -21.30 -18.43
CA ASP A 192 -14.91 -22.11 -18.91
C ASP A 192 -14.54 -23.58 -19.14
N ILE A 193 -13.25 -23.89 -19.31
CA ILE A 193 -12.77 -25.24 -19.61
C ILE A 193 -11.43 -25.44 -18.90
N GLU A 194 -11.28 -26.59 -18.25
CA GLU A 194 -10.05 -26.98 -17.56
C GLU A 194 -8.93 -27.31 -18.56
N GLY A 195 -7.72 -26.82 -18.27
CA GLY A 195 -6.52 -27.11 -19.04
C GLY A 195 -5.65 -25.88 -19.29
N SER A 196 -4.51 -26.12 -19.93
CA SER A 196 -3.58 -25.08 -20.39
C SER A 196 -3.65 -24.95 -21.91
N TYR A 197 -3.75 -23.71 -22.39
CA TYR A 197 -4.02 -23.38 -23.77
C TYR A 197 -2.93 -22.46 -24.33
N HIS A 198 -2.50 -22.74 -25.56
CA HIS A 198 -1.71 -21.83 -26.38
C HIS A 198 -2.56 -21.37 -27.56
N THR A 199 -2.50 -20.08 -27.89
CA THR A 199 -3.18 -19.52 -29.06
C THR A 199 -2.17 -19.00 -30.08
N GLU A 200 -2.40 -19.32 -31.35
CA GLU A 200 -1.63 -18.78 -32.48
C GLU A 200 -2.14 -17.38 -32.87
N TRP A 201 -1.89 -16.39 -31.99
CA TRP A 201 -2.54 -15.09 -32.07
C TRP A 201 -2.31 -14.34 -33.39
N PHE A 202 -1.11 -14.40 -33.95
CA PHE A 202 -0.78 -13.76 -35.23
C PHE A 202 -1.61 -14.28 -36.40
N LYS A 203 -1.95 -15.58 -36.41
CA LYS A 203 -2.74 -16.20 -37.47
C LYS A 203 -4.19 -15.71 -37.40
N LEU A 204 -4.76 -15.67 -36.20
CA LEU A 204 -6.10 -15.15 -35.96
C LEU A 204 -6.20 -13.65 -36.32
N ALA A 205 -5.25 -12.83 -35.85
CA ALA A 205 -5.26 -11.39 -36.13
C ALA A 205 -5.15 -11.05 -37.64
N LYS A 206 -4.45 -11.88 -38.42
CA LYS A 206 -4.39 -11.73 -39.89
C LYS A 206 -5.63 -12.27 -40.59
N GLY A 207 -6.23 -13.35 -40.09
CA GLY A 207 -7.48 -13.92 -40.64
C GLY A 207 -8.72 -13.07 -40.39
N SER A 208 -8.71 -12.20 -39.38
CA SER A 208 -9.82 -11.29 -39.05
C SER A 208 -9.80 -9.98 -39.84
N LYS A 209 -8.81 -9.74 -40.71
CA LYS A 209 -8.84 -8.64 -41.68
C LYS A 209 -9.67 -9.08 -42.90
N ILE A 210 -10.99 -9.02 -42.76
CA ILE A 210 -11.96 -9.00 -43.87
C ILE A 210 -12.59 -7.62 -43.89
#